data_AF-L8IW47-F1
#
_entry.id   AF-L8IW47-F1
#
_cell.length_a   1.000
_cell.length_b   1.000
_cell.length_c   1.000
_cell.angle_alpha   90.00
_cell.angle_beta   90.00
_cell.angle_gamma   90.00
#
_symmetry.space_group_name_H-M   'P 1'
#
loop_
_entity.id
_entity.type
_entity.pdbx_description
1 polymer ?
#
loop_
_entity_poly.entity_id
_entity_poly.type
_entity_poly.pdbx_seq_one_letter_code
_entity_poly.pdbx_strand_id
1 'polypeptide(L)'
;GKRDECLICKVACRTVLLSKHTDPNIQALFMGVDSLCMKYAKETSQISEFQEKHRRRLLAFYGEKISQLEESLRKSTLRVEQLQRVRSSQQTAFSTGNTTASTKPSGPLLFQPRGSSASERVESMEVDLMPSPRRKPEVATGPPRISLLSPPRDGRMG
;
A
#
# COMPACT_ATOMS: atom_id res chain seq x y z
N GLY A 1 -4.70 -52.89 -30.17
CA GLY A 1 -3.51 -53.37 -30.91
C GLY A 1 -3.17 -54.76 -30.45
N LYS A 2 -2.44 -55.55 -31.24
CA LYS A 2 -1.88 -56.82 -30.75
C LYS A 2 -0.90 -56.53 -29.61
N ARG A 3 -0.64 -57.53 -28.76
CA ARG A 3 0.39 -57.43 -27.72
C ARG A 3 1.73 -57.12 -28.41
N ASP A 4 2.47 -56.17 -27.84
CA ASP A 4 3.84 -55.79 -28.25
C ASP A 4 4.00 -54.96 -29.55
N GLU A 5 2.91 -54.45 -30.11
CA GLU A 5 2.95 -53.50 -31.24
C GLU A 5 2.58 -52.08 -30.79
N CYS A 6 3.33 -51.07 -31.25
CA CYS A 6 3.02 -49.69 -30.92
C CYS A 6 1.74 -49.20 -31.63
N LEU A 7 0.91 -48.47 -30.89
CA LEU A 7 -0.40 -48.03 -31.36
C LEU A 7 -0.33 -46.97 -32.48
N ILE A 8 0.80 -46.26 -32.59
CA ILE A 8 1.03 -45.20 -33.59
C ILE A 8 1.69 -45.79 -34.85
N CYS A 9 2.88 -46.38 -34.70
CA CYS A 9 3.70 -46.89 -35.82
C CYS A 9 3.26 -48.27 -36.35
N LYS A 10 2.49 -49.06 -35.58
CA LYS A 10 2.11 -50.47 -35.88
C LYS A 10 3.29 -51.43 -36.12
N VAL A 11 4.48 -51.07 -35.64
CA VAL A 11 5.69 -51.93 -35.68
C VAL A 11 6.25 -52.13 -34.26
N ALA A 12 7.23 -53.03 -34.13
CA ALA A 12 7.98 -53.23 -32.88
C ALA A 12 8.81 -51.97 -32.57
N CYS A 13 8.29 -51.12 -31.69
CA CYS A 13 8.90 -49.86 -31.29
C CYS A 13 9.44 -50.00 -29.83
N ARG A 14 10.57 -49.35 -29.49
CA ARG A 14 11.14 -49.39 -28.14
C ARG A 14 10.18 -48.73 -27.16
N THR A 15 9.71 -49.49 -26.16
CA THR A 15 8.80 -48.97 -25.13
C THR A 15 9.60 -48.62 -23.87
N VAL A 16 9.43 -47.40 -23.37
CA VAL A 16 9.99 -46.96 -22.09
C VAL A 16 8.82 -46.77 -21.14
N LEU A 17 8.82 -47.51 -20.02
CA LEU A 17 7.82 -47.32 -18.97
C LEU A 17 8.18 -46.06 -18.19
N LEU A 18 7.26 -45.10 -18.10
CA LEU A 18 7.41 -43.96 -17.19
C LEU A 18 7.41 -44.49 -15.76
N SER A 19 8.55 -44.34 -15.08
CA SER A 19 8.69 -44.80 -13.70
C SER A 19 8.11 -43.76 -12.74
N LYS A 20 7.84 -44.16 -11.49
CA LYS A 20 7.43 -43.22 -10.43
C LYS A 20 8.53 -42.21 -10.04
N HIS A 21 9.74 -42.40 -10.54
CA HIS A 21 10.89 -41.52 -10.28
C HIS A 21 11.17 -40.56 -11.45
N THR A 22 10.37 -40.59 -12.51
CA THR A 22 10.49 -39.63 -13.60
C THR A 22 10.09 -38.23 -13.11
N ASP A 23 10.80 -37.20 -13.61
CA ASP A 23 10.51 -35.81 -13.29
C ASP A 23 9.01 -35.49 -13.53
N PRO A 24 8.32 -34.82 -12.59
CA PRO A 24 6.88 -34.55 -12.70
C PRO A 24 6.49 -33.69 -13.91
N ASN A 25 7.39 -32.86 -14.42
CA ASN A 25 7.14 -32.04 -15.62
C ASN A 25 7.25 -32.89 -16.88
N ILE A 26 8.21 -33.82 -16.92
CA ILE A 26 8.31 -34.81 -18.00
C ILE A 26 7.10 -35.76 -17.96
N GLN A 27 6.72 -36.23 -16.77
CA GLN A 27 5.57 -37.11 -16.59
C GLN A 27 4.27 -36.44 -17.07
N ALA A 28 4.11 -35.14 -16.82
CA ALA A 28 2.95 -34.38 -17.26
C ALA A 28 2.73 -34.42 -18.78
N LEU A 29 3.79 -34.50 -19.60
CA LEU A 29 3.67 -34.58 -21.06
C LEU A 29 2.93 -35.84 -21.55
N PHE A 30 2.86 -36.87 -20.72
CA PHE A 30 2.26 -38.16 -21.04
C PHE A 30 1.00 -38.46 -20.21
N MET A 31 0.58 -37.53 -19.36
CA MET A 31 -0.67 -37.65 -18.60
C MET A 31 -1.87 -37.27 -19.46
N GLY A 32 -3.04 -37.82 -19.12
CA GLY A 32 -4.31 -37.45 -19.77
C GLY A 32 -4.67 -35.98 -19.49
N VAL A 33 -5.41 -35.36 -20.41
CA VAL A 33 -5.82 -33.95 -20.32
C VAL A 33 -6.58 -33.67 -19.03
N ASP A 34 -7.55 -34.53 -18.67
CA ASP A 34 -8.35 -34.34 -17.46
C ASP A 34 -7.50 -34.38 -16.18
N SER A 35 -6.52 -35.28 -16.10
CA SER A 35 -5.66 -35.37 -14.92
C SER A 35 -4.68 -34.20 -14.81
N LEU A 36 -4.21 -33.67 -15.94
CA LEU A 36 -3.44 -32.43 -15.99
C LEU A 36 -4.27 -31.22 -15.55
N CYS A 37 -5.49 -31.09 -16.08
CA CYS A 37 -6.41 -30.03 -15.70
C CYS A 37 -6.66 -30.03 -14.19
N MET A 38 -6.95 -31.19 -13.60
CA MET A 38 -7.16 -31.31 -12.16
C MET A 38 -5.91 -30.96 -11.35
N LYS A 39 -4.72 -31.38 -11.80
CA LYS A 39 -3.43 -31.03 -11.15
C LYS A 39 -3.24 -29.51 -11.12
N TYR A 40 -3.29 -28.86 -12.28
CA TYR A 40 -3.04 -27.42 -12.38
C TYR A 40 -4.15 -26.57 -11.75
N ALA A 41 -5.41 -27.03 -11.81
CA ALA A 41 -6.51 -26.38 -11.11
C ALA A 41 -6.27 -26.38 -9.59
N LYS A 42 -5.84 -27.51 -9.04
CA LYS A 42 -5.50 -27.63 -7.61
C LYS A 42 -4.33 -26.72 -7.23
N GLU A 43 -3.25 -26.74 -8.00
CA GLU A 43 -2.08 -25.86 -7.76
C GLU A 43 -2.48 -24.38 -7.82
N THR A 44 -3.28 -24.00 -8.81
CA THR A 44 -3.79 -22.62 -8.95
C THR A 44 -4.68 -22.22 -7.77
N SER A 45 -5.56 -23.11 -7.31
CA SER A 45 -6.40 -22.87 -6.12
C SER A 45 -5.55 -22.62 -4.88
N GLN A 46 -4.53 -23.46 -4.66
CA GLN A 46 -3.63 -23.30 -3.51
C GLN A 46 -2.88 -21.97 -3.53
N ILE A 47 -2.39 -21.55 -4.71
CA ILE A 47 -1.73 -20.25 -4.87
C ILE A 47 -2.71 -19.11 -4.58
N SER A 48 -3.92 -19.19 -5.11
CA SER A 48 -4.98 -18.21 -4.88
C SER A 48 -5.31 -18.08 -3.38
N GLU A 49 -5.55 -19.19 -2.71
CA GLU A 49 -5.87 -19.22 -1.27
C GLU A 49 -4.73 -18.62 -0.43
N PHE A 50 -3.48 -18.96 -0.76
CA PHE A 50 -2.31 -18.40 -0.09
C PHE A 50 -2.26 -16.87 -0.25
N GLN A 51 -2.40 -16.37 -1.48
CA GLN A 51 -2.36 -14.94 -1.77
C GLN A 51 -3.52 -14.19 -1.11
N GLU A 52 -4.73 -14.77 -1.14
CA GLU A 52 -5.90 -14.18 -0.52
C GLU A 52 -5.77 -14.11 1.01
N LYS A 53 -5.23 -15.15 1.64
CA LYS A 53 -4.95 -15.17 3.08
C LYS A 53 -3.92 -14.10 3.45
N HIS A 54 -2.86 -13.94 2.66
CA HIS A 54 -1.87 -12.88 2.87
C HIS A 54 -2.49 -11.49 2.73
N ARG A 55 -3.26 -11.25 1.66
CA ARG A 55 -3.98 -10.00 1.41
C ARG A 55 -4.93 -9.65 2.55
N ARG A 56 -5.70 -10.62 3.05
CA ARG A 56 -6.63 -10.44 4.18
C ARG A 56 -5.89 -10.00 5.45
N ARG A 57 -4.75 -10.62 5.76
CA ARG A 57 -3.94 -10.24 6.93
C ARG A 57 -3.41 -8.82 6.82
N LEU A 58 -2.94 -8.42 5.63
CA LEU A 58 -2.42 -7.08 5.40
C LEU A 58 -3.51 -6.01 5.56
N LEU A 59 -4.69 -6.26 4.99
CA LEU A 59 -5.83 -5.36 5.11
C LEU A 59 -6.32 -5.24 6.56
N ALA A 60 -6.37 -6.35 7.31
CA ALA A 60 -6.73 -6.33 8.72
C ALA A 60 -5.72 -5.51 9.54
N PHE A 61 -4.42 -5.70 9.32
CA PHE A 61 -3.36 -4.95 10.01
C PHE A 61 -3.48 -3.44 9.78
N TYR A 62 -3.61 -3.01 8.52
CA TYR A 62 -3.75 -1.58 8.23
C TYR A 62 -5.09 -1.01 8.69
N GLY A 63 -6.18 -1.78 8.59
CA GLY A 63 -7.49 -1.37 9.13
C GLY A 63 -7.44 -1.12 10.64
N GLU A 64 -6.74 -1.97 11.39
CA GLU A 64 -6.52 -1.77 12.83
C GLU A 64 -5.67 -0.52 13.11
N LYS A 65 -4.58 -0.32 12.36
CA LYS A 65 -3.72 0.87 12.51
C LYS A 65 -4.45 2.17 12.21
N ILE A 66 -5.28 2.19 11.17
CA ILE A 66 -6.13 3.34 10.84
C ILE A 66 -7.10 3.60 11.99
N SER A 67 -7.77 2.57 12.50
CA SER A 67 -8.71 2.71 13.62
C SER A 67 -8.05 3.27 14.89
N GLN A 68 -6.83 2.80 15.22
CA GLN A 68 -6.04 3.32 16.35
C GLN A 68 -5.68 4.80 16.18
N LEU A 69 -5.30 5.21 14.95
CA LEU A 69 -5.00 6.60 14.64
C LEU A 69 -6.24 7.48 14.70
N GLU A 70 -7.37 7.03 14.17
CA GLU A 70 -8.65 7.75 14.22
C GLU A 70 -9.15 7.93 15.65
N GLU A 71 -9.00 6.92 16.52
CA GLU A 71 -9.34 7.04 17.94
C GLU A 71 -8.41 8.02 18.67
N SER A 72 -7.11 7.94 18.39
CA SER A 72 -6.12 8.87 18.97
C SER A 72 -6.37 10.31 18.56
N LEU A 73 -6.72 10.54 17.30
CA LEU A 73 -7.11 11.85 16.77
C LEU A 73 -8.36 12.38 17.47
N ARG A 74 -9.42 11.57 17.58
CA ARG A 74 -10.65 11.93 18.30
C ARG A 74 -10.38 12.32 19.76
N LYS A 75 -9.57 11.55 20.47
CA LYS A 75 -9.16 11.86 21.86
C LYS A 75 -8.39 13.18 21.95
N SER A 76 -7.50 13.43 21.00
CA SER A 76 -6.72 14.68 20.95
C SER A 76 -7.61 15.89 20.73
N THR A 77 -8.54 15.81 19.76
CA THR A 77 -9.50 16.88 19.48
C THR A 77 -10.34 17.21 20.71
N LEU A 78 -10.85 16.20 21.42
CA LEU A 78 -11.62 16.40 22.67
C LEU A 78 -10.79 17.12 23.74
N ARG A 79 -9.51 16.78 23.89
CA ARG A 79 -8.61 17.46 24.83
C ARG A 79 -8.37 18.91 24.45
N VAL A 80 -8.19 19.20 23.16
CA VAL A 80 -8.02 20.57 22.64
C VAL A 80 -9.26 21.40 22.91
N GLU A 81 -10.46 20.88 22.62
CA GLU A 81 -11.73 21.55 22.90
C GLU A 81 -11.92 21.85 24.40
N GLN A 82 -11.55 20.89 25.27
CA GLN A 82 -11.60 21.09 26.72
C GLN A 82 -10.64 22.19 27.18
N LEU A 83 -9.40 22.17 26.70
CA LEU A 83 -8.40 23.20 27.02
C LEU A 83 -8.83 24.58 26.54
N GLN A 84 -9.40 24.66 25.34
CA GLN A 84 -9.93 25.90 24.77
C GLN A 84 -11.07 26.46 25.64
N ARG A 85 -12.00 25.61 26.11
CA ARG A 85 -13.08 26.02 27.02
C ARG A 85 -12.56 26.56 28.35
N VAL A 86 -11.59 25.87 28.96
CA VAL A 86 -10.96 26.31 30.23
C VAL A 86 -10.23 27.64 30.05
N ARG A 87 -9.51 27.83 28.92
CA ARG A 87 -8.81 29.07 28.60
C ARG A 87 -9.77 30.25 28.41
N SER A 88 -10.87 30.05 27.69
CA SER A 88 -11.90 31.08 27.52
C SER A 88 -12.56 31.47 28.84
N SER A 89 -12.88 30.49 29.70
CA SER A 89 -13.46 30.75 31.03
C SER A 89 -12.54 31.57 31.93
N GLN A 90 -11.22 31.32 31.89
CA GLN A 90 -10.25 32.12 32.64
C GLN A 90 -10.18 33.56 32.11
N GLN A 91 -10.15 33.77 30.78
CA GLN A 91 -10.12 35.12 30.21
C GLN A 91 -11.33 35.97 30.61
N THR A 92 -12.55 35.41 30.67
CA THR A 92 -13.74 36.13 31.17
C THR A 92 -13.66 36.52 32.66
N ALA A 93 -12.97 35.74 33.49
CA ALA A 93 -12.80 36.04 34.92
C ALA A 93 -11.79 37.18 35.17
N PHE A 94 -10.75 37.30 34.32
CA PHE A 94 -9.74 38.36 34.44
C PHE A 94 -10.15 39.71 33.83
N SER A 95 -11.14 39.74 32.94
CA SER A 95 -11.62 41.00 32.31
C SER A 95 -12.63 41.80 33.14
N THR A 96 -13.05 41.31 34.32
CA THR A 96 -14.03 41.98 35.19
C THR A 96 -13.38 43.02 36.14
N GLY A 97 -12.06 43.23 36.05
CA GLY A 97 -11.29 44.05 36.99
C GLY A 97 -10.64 45.30 36.42
N ASN A 98 -11.26 46.02 35.46
CA ASN A 98 -10.80 47.35 35.04
C ASN A 98 -11.82 48.08 34.16
N THR A 99 -12.82 48.70 34.77
CA THR A 99 -13.52 49.84 34.14
C THR A 99 -13.87 50.87 35.20
N THR A 100 -12.94 51.81 35.44
CA THR A 100 -13.21 53.23 35.71
C THR A 100 -11.89 53.99 35.74
N ALA A 101 -11.60 54.79 34.71
CA ALA A 101 -11.07 56.16 34.81
C ALA A 101 -10.62 56.69 33.43
N SER A 102 -11.46 57.57 32.88
CA SER A 102 -11.16 58.77 32.10
C SER A 102 -9.69 59.15 31.85
N THR A 103 -9.27 59.26 30.58
CA THR A 103 -8.78 60.48 29.88
C THR A 103 -7.99 60.16 28.60
N LYS A 104 -8.24 60.91 27.52
CA LYS A 104 -7.41 61.09 26.30
C LYS A 104 -6.97 62.57 26.28
N PRO A 105 -5.97 63.04 25.49
CA PRO A 105 -5.42 62.43 24.26
C PRO A 105 -3.87 62.54 24.08
N SER A 106 -3.30 61.76 23.15
CA SER A 106 -2.18 62.10 22.21
C SER A 106 -1.44 60.83 21.75
N GLY A 107 -1.27 60.62 20.44
CA GLY A 107 -0.68 59.41 19.81
C GLY A 107 0.86 59.41 19.72
N PRO A 108 1.51 58.64 18.82
CA PRO A 108 1.01 57.55 17.97
C PRO A 108 1.89 56.27 17.99
N LEU A 109 1.34 55.07 18.13
CA LEU A 109 1.96 53.84 17.59
C LEU A 109 0.85 52.88 17.14
N LEU A 110 0.57 52.92 15.83
CA LEU A 110 -0.28 51.96 15.14
C LEU A 110 0.45 50.62 15.04
N PHE A 111 0.26 49.74 16.02
CA PHE A 111 0.36 48.31 15.78
C PHE A 111 -1.02 47.81 15.36
N GLN A 112 -1.32 47.98 14.06
CA GLN A 112 -2.36 47.23 13.40
C GLN A 112 -1.90 45.77 13.26
N PRO A 113 -2.67 44.76 13.70
CA PRO A 113 -2.59 43.44 13.10
C PRO A 113 -3.10 43.58 11.67
N ARG A 114 -2.15 43.72 10.74
CA ARG A 114 -2.39 43.83 9.31
C ARG A 114 -3.07 42.56 8.81
N GLY A 115 -4.23 42.74 8.21
CA GLY A 115 -4.72 41.88 7.12
C GLY A 115 -5.69 40.77 7.53
N SER A 116 -6.97 41.09 7.48
CA SER A 116 -7.86 40.24 6.69
C SER A 116 -7.26 40.11 5.30
N SER A 117 -6.76 38.91 4.97
CA SER A 117 -6.61 38.47 3.59
C SER A 117 -7.56 37.29 3.43
N ALA A 118 -8.80 37.60 3.07
CA ALA A 118 -9.60 36.67 2.32
C ALA A 118 -8.94 36.52 0.95
N SER A 119 -7.92 35.66 0.89
CA SER A 119 -7.43 35.08 -0.34
C SER A 119 -7.64 33.59 -0.19
N GLU A 120 -8.74 33.15 -0.76
CA GLU A 120 -8.99 31.79 -1.18
C GLU A 120 -7.77 31.31 -1.98
N ARG A 121 -6.78 30.75 -1.28
CA ARG A 121 -5.79 29.87 -1.91
C ARG A 121 -6.32 28.46 -1.77
N VAL A 122 -7.18 28.10 -2.73
CA VAL A 122 -7.13 26.73 -3.25
C VAL A 122 -5.70 26.55 -3.75
N GLU A 123 -4.90 25.80 -3.00
CA GLU A 123 -3.65 25.26 -3.52
C GLU A 123 -4.04 24.21 -4.57
N SER A 124 -4.21 24.67 -5.81
CA SER A 124 -4.31 23.78 -6.96
C SER A 124 -3.04 22.96 -7.02
N MET A 125 -3.17 21.64 -6.82
CA MET A 125 -2.09 20.70 -7.12
C MET A 125 -1.86 20.71 -8.64
N GLU A 126 -0.97 21.57 -9.11
CA GLU A 126 -0.48 21.48 -10.48
C GLU A 126 0.46 20.28 -10.59
N VAL A 127 -0.03 19.21 -11.21
CA VAL A 127 0.78 18.04 -11.56
C VAL A 127 1.70 18.46 -12.70
N ASP A 128 2.98 18.63 -12.41
CA ASP A 128 3.99 18.88 -13.44
C ASP A 128 4.03 17.69 -14.41
N LEU A 129 3.60 17.92 -15.65
CA LEU A 129 3.54 16.92 -16.72
C LEU A 129 4.90 16.74 -17.43
N MET A 130 5.97 17.38 -16.97
CA MET A 130 7.28 17.22 -17.59
C MET A 130 7.98 15.91 -17.17
N PRO A 131 8.30 15.01 -18.13
CA PRO A 131 9.07 13.81 -17.81
C PRO A 131 10.48 14.22 -17.38
N SER A 132 10.86 13.87 -16.16
CA SER A 132 12.21 14.11 -15.65
C SER A 132 13.25 13.35 -16.50
N PRO A 133 14.44 13.94 -16.78
CA PRO A 133 15.45 13.28 -17.62
C PRO A 133 15.90 11.96 -17.00
N ARG A 134 15.65 10.85 -17.70
CA ARG A 134 16.01 9.51 -17.26
C ARG A 134 17.52 9.40 -17.06
N ARG A 135 17.97 9.14 -15.83
CA ARG A 135 19.33 8.66 -15.58
C ARG A 135 19.49 7.27 -16.20
N LYS A 136 20.63 7.08 -16.86
CA LYS A 136 21.04 5.89 -17.61
C LYS A 136 20.97 4.64 -16.72
N PRO A 137 20.33 3.53 -17.14
CA PRO A 137 20.32 2.30 -16.37
C PRO A 137 21.73 1.70 -16.30
N GLU A 138 22.22 1.52 -15.09
CA GLU A 138 23.42 0.73 -14.82
C GLU A 138 23.15 -0.74 -15.24
N VAL A 139 24.09 -1.34 -15.96
CA VAL A 139 23.94 -2.68 -16.55
C VAL A 139 23.90 -3.72 -15.43
N ALA A 140 22.70 -4.15 -15.05
CA ALA A 140 22.52 -5.29 -14.18
C ALA A 140 22.58 -6.57 -15.02
N THR A 141 23.60 -7.39 -14.79
CA THR A 141 23.76 -8.72 -15.39
C THR A 141 22.71 -9.69 -14.84
N GLY A 142 21.49 -9.64 -15.38
CA GLY A 142 20.40 -10.51 -14.98
C GLY A 142 19.14 -10.30 -15.83
N PRO A 143 18.15 -11.22 -15.75
CA PRO A 143 16.90 -11.10 -16.49
C PRO A 143 16.22 -9.75 -16.24
N PRO A 144 15.60 -9.13 -17.26
CA PRO A 144 15.03 -7.79 -17.15
C PRO A 144 13.96 -7.76 -16.06
N ARG A 145 14.20 -6.92 -15.05
CA ARG A 145 13.26 -6.75 -13.95
C ARG A 145 12.15 -5.82 -14.41
N ILE A 146 10.90 -6.30 -14.34
CA ILE A 146 9.69 -5.52 -14.65
C ILE A 146 9.47 -4.40 -13.61
N SER A 147 10.02 -4.58 -12.40
CA SER A 147 9.98 -3.58 -11.33
C SER A 147 11.30 -2.79 -11.25
N LEU A 148 11.19 -1.45 -11.19
CA LEU A 148 12.29 -0.52 -10.92
C LEU A 148 12.69 -0.47 -9.45
N LEU A 149 11.94 -1.14 -8.56
CA LEU A 149 12.22 -1.18 -7.13
C LEU A 149 13.19 -2.32 -6.81
N SER A 150 14.24 -1.99 -6.07
CA SER A 150 15.18 -2.98 -5.54
C SER A 150 14.50 -3.83 -4.46
N PRO A 151 14.83 -5.13 -4.32
CA PRO A 151 14.33 -5.92 -3.20
C PRO A 151 14.79 -5.31 -1.88
N PRO A 152 14.00 -5.40 -0.81
CA PRO A 152 14.43 -5.03 0.53
C PRO A 152 15.71 -5.78 0.90
N ARG A 153 16.74 -5.03 1.34
CA ARG A 153 17.94 -5.60 1.94
C ARG A 153 17.87 -5.39 3.45
N ASP A 154 18.23 -6.42 4.20
CA ASP A 154 18.34 -6.37 5.67
C ASP A 154 17.09 -5.84 6.40
N GLY A 155 15.91 -6.22 5.91
CA GLY A 155 14.64 -5.91 6.57
C GLY A 155 14.22 -4.44 6.49
N ARG A 156 14.90 -3.59 5.72
CA ARG A 156 14.46 -2.23 5.39
C ARG A 156 14.01 -2.18 3.93
N MET A 157 12.85 -1.58 3.71
CA MET A 157 12.37 -1.29 2.35
C MET A 157 13.36 -0.33 1.69
N GLY A 158 13.89 -0.73 0.52
CA GLY A 158 14.69 0.12 -0.37
C GLY A 158 13.85 0.77 -1.45
#